data_AF-A0A847HZ58-F1
#
_entry.id   AF-A0A847HZ58-F1
#
_cell.length_a   1.000
_cell.length_b   1.000
_cell.length_c   1.000
_cell.angle_alpha   90.00
_cell.angle_beta   90.00
_cell.angle_gamma   90.00
#
_symmetry.space_group_name_H-M   'P 1'
#
loop_
_entity.id
_entity.type
_entity.pdbx_description
1 polymer ?
#
loop_
_entity_poly.entity_id
_entity_poly.type
_entity_poly.pdbx_seq_one_letter_code
_entity_poly.pdbx_strand_id
1 'polypeptide(L)'
;MGTRIYLCEHCGQTVTLPNSCGDRHCPKCQAGKRAAWLAKRREELLPVEYFQVVFTVPEELNILAAAHPKVFYTLLFRAVKDTLLEVAASAKHLRAAIGGLMVLHTWGQNLHLHPHVHVILPGGGLSPDGQRWVACPRGFFLPNRVLSEVFRGKLLDFIKQEHAAGQLPMTGGLADLADPGRFMQWLSPRYQTDWVVHTEPSNDRDPQQALKYLARYTYRVAISNDRIESIDRGQVTFRYKDYARGGRWRRMTLSAEEFLRRFLQHVLPTGFVRIRAFGFLANRHRAEKLMLIRRLLGASELAAESAVAPIMDDRPCCPHCAEPALRLLGETARPSVQRLVESTYPAKILDSS
;
A
#
# COMPACT_ATOMS: atom_id res chain seq x y z
N MET A 1 25.98 -4.57 -0.56
CA MET A 1 25.68 -3.22 -1.08
C MET A 1 26.97 -2.40 -0.99
N GLY A 2 27.27 -1.51 -1.93
CA GLY A 2 28.39 -0.57 -1.76
C GLY A 2 28.12 0.38 -0.58
N THR A 3 29.09 1.22 -0.25
CA THR A 3 29.05 2.12 0.90
C THR A 3 29.56 3.50 0.52
N ARG A 4 29.06 4.53 1.20
CA ARG A 4 29.62 5.86 1.24
C ARG A 4 30.23 6.10 2.60
N ILE A 5 31.44 6.64 2.60
CA ILE A 5 32.20 6.97 3.79
C ILE A 5 32.18 8.48 3.92
N TYR A 6 31.71 8.99 5.06
CA TYR A 6 31.62 10.40 5.35
C TYR A 6 32.50 10.75 6.54
N LEU A 7 33.00 11.98 6.60
CA LEU A 7 33.52 12.61 7.82
C LEU A 7 32.44 13.52 8.38
N CYS A 8 32.12 13.39 9.67
CA CYS A 8 31.30 14.37 10.35
C CYS A 8 32.15 15.59 10.70
N GLU A 9 31.81 16.75 10.15
CA GLU A 9 32.54 18.01 10.38
C GLU A 9 32.28 18.59 11.78
N HIS A 10 31.25 18.08 12.48
CA HIS A 10 30.95 18.48 13.86
C HIS A 10 31.72 17.66 14.90
N CYS A 11 31.62 16.33 14.87
CA CYS A 11 32.24 15.46 15.87
C CYS A 11 33.54 14.77 15.41
N GLY A 12 33.97 15.00 14.17
CA GLY A 12 35.19 14.42 13.59
C GLY A 12 35.11 12.90 13.29
N GLN A 13 33.97 12.26 13.56
CA GLN A 13 33.82 10.80 13.37
C GLN A 13 33.62 10.44 11.90
N THR A 14 34.23 9.32 11.49
CA THR A 14 33.99 8.71 10.18
C THR A 14 32.74 7.84 10.23
N VAL A 15 31.80 8.10 9.33
CA VAL A 15 30.50 7.43 9.25
C VAL A 15 30.41 6.67 7.94
N THR A 16 30.20 5.36 8.01
CA THR A 16 29.98 4.51 6.83
C THR A 16 28.50 4.20 6.66
N LEU A 17 27.90 4.67 5.57
CA LEU A 17 26.50 4.43 5.23
C LEU A 17 26.39 3.54 3.99
N PRO A 18 25.51 2.52 3.99
CA PRO A 18 25.23 1.75 2.78
C PRO A 18 24.65 2.61 1.65
N ASN A 19 25.04 2.33 0.42
CA ASN A 19 24.44 2.91 -0.78
C ASN A 19 22.95 2.55 -0.86
N SER A 20 22.16 3.43 -1.50
CA SER A 20 20.76 3.11 -1.80
C SER A 20 20.67 1.87 -2.68
N CYS A 21 19.84 0.90 -2.31
CA CYS A 21 19.57 -0.27 -3.13
C CYS A 21 18.65 0.01 -4.33
N GLY A 22 17.98 1.18 -4.33
CA GLY A 22 17.00 1.58 -5.35
C GLY A 22 15.66 0.84 -5.27
N ASP A 23 15.56 -0.23 -4.47
CA ASP A 23 14.40 -1.10 -4.40
C ASP A 23 13.21 -0.43 -3.69
N ARG A 24 12.01 -0.64 -4.25
CA ARG A 24 10.75 -0.12 -3.69
C ARG A 24 10.28 -0.80 -2.42
N HIS A 25 10.86 -1.95 -2.09
CA HIS A 25 10.59 -2.74 -0.91
C HIS A 25 11.69 -2.60 0.15
N CYS A 26 12.66 -1.70 -0.03
CA CYS A 26 13.63 -1.40 1.01
C CYS A 26 13.12 -0.27 1.92
N PRO A 27 12.88 -0.53 3.22
CA PRO A 27 12.32 0.48 4.12
C PRO A 27 13.19 1.73 4.25
N LYS A 28 14.52 1.57 4.21
CA LYS A 28 15.47 2.68 4.26
C LYS A 28 15.41 3.56 3.01
N CYS A 29 15.46 2.95 1.82
CA CYS A 29 15.43 3.68 0.55
C CYS A 29 14.08 4.34 0.25
N GLN A 30 13.00 3.86 0.86
CA GLN A 30 11.66 4.43 0.68
C GLN A 30 11.36 5.58 1.65
N ALA A 31 12.17 5.82 2.69
CA ALA A 31 11.88 6.85 3.70
C ALA A 31 11.82 8.26 3.10
N GLY A 32 12.84 8.69 2.36
CA GLY A 32 12.87 9.99 1.68
C GLY A 32 11.78 10.14 0.62
N LYS A 33 11.61 9.11 -0.23
CA LYS A 33 10.53 9.05 -1.24
C LYS A 33 9.13 9.18 -0.61
N ARG A 34 8.93 8.56 0.55
CA ARG A 34 7.69 8.67 1.35
C ARG A 34 7.47 10.10 1.81
N ALA A 35 8.49 10.75 2.37
CA ALA A 35 8.40 12.12 2.87
C ALA A 35 8.04 13.10 1.74
N ALA A 36 8.76 13.04 0.61
CA ALA A 36 8.47 13.88 -0.55
C ALA A 36 7.06 13.65 -1.12
N TRP A 37 6.63 12.39 -1.20
CA TRP A 37 5.28 12.06 -1.66
C TRP A 37 4.21 12.59 -0.71
N LEU A 38 4.43 12.52 0.61
CA LEU A 38 3.50 13.04 1.61
C LEU A 38 3.37 14.56 1.55
N ALA A 39 4.49 15.27 1.39
CA ALA A 39 4.48 16.72 1.22
C ALA A 39 3.58 17.12 0.04
N LYS A 40 3.74 16.46 -1.11
CA LYS A 40 2.89 16.69 -2.28
C LYS A 40 1.42 16.31 -2.06
N ARG A 41 1.12 15.29 -1.24
CA ARG A 41 -0.27 14.93 -0.90
C ARG A 41 -0.90 15.92 0.09
N ARG A 42 -0.10 16.59 0.92
CA ARG A 42 -0.58 17.61 1.86
C ARG A 42 -1.22 18.78 1.15
N GLU A 43 -0.59 19.22 0.06
CA GLU A 43 -1.10 20.29 -0.80
C GLU A 43 -2.42 19.94 -1.50
N GLU A 44 -2.81 18.67 -1.53
CA GLU A 44 -4.05 18.18 -2.17
C GLU A 44 -5.20 18.03 -1.17
N LEU A 45 -4.96 18.29 0.13
CA LEU A 45 -5.99 18.17 1.14
C LEU A 45 -7.10 19.22 0.96
N LEU A 46 -8.30 18.79 1.31
CA LEU A 46 -9.51 19.61 1.38
C LEU A 46 -9.87 19.83 2.86
N PRO A 47 -10.49 20.96 3.22
CA PRO A 47 -10.89 21.25 4.60
C PRO A 47 -12.19 20.52 4.97
N VAL A 48 -12.18 19.19 4.87
CA VAL A 48 -13.33 18.31 5.17
C VAL A 48 -12.88 17.10 5.98
N GLU A 49 -13.81 16.39 6.61
CA GLU A 49 -13.52 15.10 7.24
C GLU A 49 -13.01 14.10 6.19
N TYR A 50 -12.05 13.24 6.55
CA TYR A 50 -11.53 12.20 5.67
C TYR A 50 -11.90 10.82 6.20
N PHE A 51 -12.15 9.89 5.29
CA PHE A 51 -12.49 8.52 5.61
C PHE A 51 -11.43 7.55 5.10
N GLN A 52 -11.27 6.47 5.85
CA GLN A 52 -10.45 5.32 5.50
C GLN A 52 -11.41 4.16 5.25
N VAL A 53 -11.31 3.55 4.07
CA VAL A 53 -12.13 2.40 3.70
C VAL A 53 -11.21 1.27 3.32
N VAL A 54 -11.33 0.13 3.99
CA VAL A 54 -10.49 -1.04 3.76
C VAL A 54 -11.35 -2.14 3.15
N PHE A 55 -10.97 -2.57 1.94
CA PHE A 55 -11.59 -3.68 1.23
C PHE A 55 -10.71 -4.92 1.35
N THR A 56 -11.25 -5.97 1.97
CA THR A 56 -10.55 -7.23 2.20
C THR A 56 -11.20 -8.36 1.39
N VAL A 57 -10.39 -9.23 0.79
CA VAL A 57 -10.88 -10.43 0.09
C VAL A 57 -10.81 -11.66 1.00
N PRO A 58 -11.70 -12.65 0.81
CA PRO A 58 -11.59 -13.94 1.49
C PRO A 58 -10.28 -14.66 1.16
N GLU A 59 -9.75 -15.41 2.12
CA GLU A 59 -8.46 -16.12 2.00
C GLU A 59 -8.46 -17.12 0.83
N GLU A 60 -9.62 -17.66 0.49
CA GLU A 60 -9.82 -18.60 -0.60
C GLU A 60 -9.43 -18.01 -1.96
N LEU A 61 -9.50 -16.69 -2.13
CA LEU A 61 -9.08 -16.01 -3.36
C LEU A 61 -7.57 -15.75 -3.42
N ASN A 62 -6.84 -15.95 -2.32
CA ASN A 62 -5.39 -15.73 -2.28
C ASN A 62 -4.64 -16.64 -3.24
N ILE A 63 -5.20 -17.81 -3.57
CA ILE A 63 -4.59 -18.72 -4.55
C ILE A 63 -4.50 -18.07 -5.94
N LEU A 64 -5.49 -17.25 -6.33
CA LEU A 64 -5.46 -16.47 -7.56
C LEU A 64 -4.50 -15.29 -7.47
N ALA A 65 -4.38 -14.67 -6.30
CA ALA A 65 -3.39 -13.62 -6.07
C ALA A 65 -1.95 -14.14 -6.16
N ALA A 66 -1.71 -15.37 -5.69
CA ALA A 66 -0.41 -16.03 -5.76
C ALA A 66 -0.07 -16.47 -7.20
N ALA A 67 -1.03 -17.08 -7.91
CA ALA A 67 -0.81 -17.58 -9.27
C ALA A 67 -0.80 -16.47 -10.34
N HIS A 68 -1.66 -15.46 -10.19
CA HIS A 68 -1.89 -14.40 -11.18
C HIS A 68 -1.87 -12.99 -10.57
N PRO A 69 -0.79 -12.58 -9.86
CA PRO A 69 -0.77 -11.36 -9.07
C PRO A 69 -1.12 -10.11 -9.87
N LYS A 70 -0.59 -9.97 -11.10
CA LYS A 70 -0.82 -8.78 -11.92
C LYS A 70 -2.29 -8.62 -12.31
N VAL A 71 -2.94 -9.71 -12.72
CA VAL A 71 -4.35 -9.73 -13.13
C VAL A 71 -5.21 -9.53 -11.89
N PHE A 72 -5.03 -10.36 -10.86
CA PHE A 72 -5.84 -10.33 -9.64
C PHE A 72 -5.82 -8.96 -8.96
N TYR A 73 -4.64 -8.36 -8.75
CA TYR A 73 -4.56 -7.04 -8.12
C TYR A 73 -5.15 -5.93 -9.00
N THR A 74 -5.13 -6.09 -10.33
CA THR A 74 -5.78 -5.14 -11.24
C THR A 74 -7.30 -5.21 -11.13
N LEU A 75 -7.88 -6.41 -11.09
CA LEU A 75 -9.31 -6.61 -10.86
C LEU A 75 -9.73 -6.11 -9.48
N LEU A 76 -8.91 -6.36 -8.45
CA LEU A 76 -9.15 -5.88 -7.09
C LEU A 76 -9.27 -4.35 -7.04
N PHE A 77 -8.31 -3.63 -7.64
CA PHE A 77 -8.41 -2.16 -7.74
C PHE A 77 -9.63 -1.70 -8.53
N ARG A 78 -9.96 -2.40 -9.63
CA ARG A 78 -11.12 -2.06 -10.46
C ARG A 78 -12.41 -2.23 -9.66
N ALA A 79 -12.58 -3.35 -8.97
CA ALA A 79 -13.76 -3.65 -8.15
C ALA A 79 -13.92 -2.61 -7.02
N VAL A 80 -12.85 -2.30 -6.28
CA VAL A 80 -12.89 -1.25 -5.24
C VAL A 80 -13.35 0.09 -5.80
N LYS A 81 -12.71 0.54 -6.89
CA LYS A 81 -13.00 1.81 -7.55
C LYS A 81 -14.44 1.87 -8.06
N ASP A 82 -14.85 0.85 -8.81
CA ASP A 82 -16.18 0.79 -9.43
C ASP A 82 -17.27 0.70 -8.35
N THR A 83 -17.06 -0.04 -7.26
CA THR A 83 -17.98 -0.07 -6.10
C THR A 83 -18.14 1.30 -5.47
N LEU A 84 -17.03 1.98 -5.15
CA LEU A 84 -17.07 3.28 -4.49
C LEU A 84 -17.79 4.33 -5.35
N LEU A 85 -17.48 4.37 -6.66
CA LEU A 85 -18.11 5.31 -7.58
C LEU A 85 -19.61 5.03 -7.76
N GLU A 86 -20.00 3.76 -7.91
CA GLU A 86 -21.40 3.38 -8.08
C GLU A 86 -22.24 3.69 -6.85
N VAL A 87 -21.79 3.24 -5.67
CA VAL A 87 -22.55 3.41 -4.43
C VAL A 87 -22.63 4.89 -4.06
N ALA A 88 -21.57 5.68 -4.25
CA ALA A 88 -21.60 7.11 -4.00
C ALA A 88 -22.49 7.90 -4.98
N ALA A 89 -22.57 7.49 -6.25
CA ALA A 89 -23.41 8.15 -7.24
C ALA A 89 -24.92 7.87 -7.05
N SER A 90 -25.28 6.78 -6.37
CA SER A 90 -26.67 6.37 -6.14
C SER A 90 -27.48 7.44 -5.40
N ALA A 91 -28.70 7.70 -5.88
CA ALA A 91 -29.66 8.60 -5.23
C ALA A 91 -30.11 8.11 -3.85
N LYS A 92 -29.96 6.80 -3.55
CA LYS A 92 -30.24 6.22 -2.23
C LYS A 92 -29.13 6.50 -1.20
N HIS A 93 -28.00 7.05 -1.64
CA HIS A 93 -26.81 7.28 -0.83
C HIS A 93 -26.34 8.73 -0.98
N LEU A 94 -25.09 8.96 -1.36
CA LEU A 94 -24.49 10.30 -1.34
C LEU A 94 -24.93 11.17 -2.54
N ARG A 95 -25.26 10.55 -3.69
CA ARG A 95 -25.53 11.23 -4.96
C ARG A 95 -24.44 12.24 -5.33
N ALA A 96 -23.18 11.80 -5.26
CA ALA A 96 -22.03 12.67 -5.53
C ALA A 96 -20.88 11.95 -6.24
N ALA A 97 -20.15 12.71 -7.06
CA ALA A 97 -18.89 12.29 -7.65
C ALA A 97 -17.76 12.45 -6.62
N ILE A 98 -17.36 11.32 -6.03
CA ILE A 98 -16.26 11.24 -5.04
C ILE A 98 -14.90 11.08 -5.73
N GLY A 99 -13.82 11.11 -4.94
CA GLY A 99 -12.46 10.90 -5.41
C GLY A 99 -11.54 10.52 -4.25
N GLY A 100 -10.59 9.62 -4.50
CA GLY A 100 -9.77 9.04 -3.44
C GLY A 100 -8.43 8.51 -3.93
N LEU A 101 -7.62 8.09 -2.97
CA LEU A 101 -6.36 7.39 -3.17
C LEU A 101 -6.50 5.95 -2.64
N MET A 102 -6.21 4.98 -3.50
CA MET A 102 -6.22 3.56 -3.17
C MET A 102 -4.78 3.05 -3.06
N VAL A 103 -4.53 2.17 -2.10
CA VAL A 103 -3.21 1.59 -1.81
C VAL A 103 -3.35 0.09 -1.61
N LEU A 104 -2.69 -0.70 -2.46
CA LEU A 104 -2.67 -2.15 -2.36
C LEU A 104 -1.70 -2.59 -1.26
N HIS A 105 -2.21 -3.44 -0.37
CA HIS A 105 -1.45 -4.21 0.61
C HIS A 105 -1.66 -5.70 0.33
N THR A 106 -0.64 -6.52 0.60
CA THR A 106 -0.67 -7.95 0.28
C THR A 106 -0.29 -8.84 1.46
N TRP A 107 -0.18 -8.30 2.67
CA TRP A 107 0.33 -9.03 3.84
C TRP A 107 -0.52 -8.82 5.08
N GLY A 108 -0.60 -9.87 5.90
CA GLY A 108 -1.03 -9.80 7.29
C GLY A 108 0.14 -9.47 8.23
N GLN A 109 -0.14 -9.37 9.54
CA GLN A 109 0.91 -9.13 10.54
C GLN A 109 1.95 -10.28 10.58
N ASN A 110 1.57 -11.50 10.25
CA ASN A 110 2.45 -12.68 10.23
C ASN A 110 3.07 -12.99 8.85
N LEU A 111 2.99 -12.04 7.90
CA LEU A 111 3.50 -12.18 6.53
C LEU A 111 2.79 -13.25 5.67
N HIS A 112 1.61 -13.72 6.08
CA HIS A 112 0.77 -14.46 5.15
C HIS A 112 0.21 -13.52 4.07
N LEU A 113 0.02 -14.06 2.87
CA LEU A 113 -0.64 -13.37 1.77
C LEU A 113 -2.05 -12.95 2.21
N HIS A 114 -2.30 -11.66 2.17
CA HIS A 114 -3.58 -11.07 2.56
C HIS A 114 -3.82 -9.80 1.73
N PRO A 115 -4.25 -9.96 0.46
CA PRO A 115 -4.54 -8.85 -0.43
C PRO A 115 -5.71 -8.00 0.10
N HIS A 116 -5.47 -6.71 0.26
CA HIS A 116 -6.51 -5.76 0.63
C HIS A 116 -6.16 -4.37 0.09
N VAL A 117 -7.18 -3.53 -0.09
CA VAL A 117 -7.01 -2.17 -0.58
C VAL A 117 -7.44 -1.20 0.49
N HIS A 118 -6.50 -0.36 0.91
CA HIS A 118 -6.77 0.82 1.73
C HIS A 118 -7.18 1.96 0.81
N VAL A 119 -8.27 2.64 1.13
CA VAL A 119 -8.72 3.82 0.43
C VAL A 119 -8.79 4.99 1.40
N ILE A 120 -8.20 6.12 1.03
CA ILE A 120 -8.40 7.39 1.73
C ILE A 120 -9.07 8.37 0.79
N LEU A 121 -10.15 8.97 1.28
CA LEU A 121 -10.94 9.90 0.49
C LEU A 121 -11.57 10.99 1.38
N PRO A 122 -11.88 12.16 0.80
CA PRO A 122 -12.65 13.20 1.49
C PRO A 122 -14.09 12.74 1.75
N GLY A 123 -14.69 13.25 2.82
CA GLY A 123 -16.05 12.99 3.29
C GLY A 123 -17.10 13.71 2.48
N GLY A 124 -17.11 13.48 1.17
CA GLY A 124 -18.06 14.08 0.25
C GLY A 124 -17.58 14.02 -1.20
N GLY A 125 -18.37 14.64 -2.07
CA GLY A 125 -18.06 14.74 -3.49
C GLY A 125 -18.75 15.92 -4.16
N LEU A 126 -18.50 16.07 -5.46
CA LEU A 126 -19.21 17.06 -6.28
C LEU A 126 -20.62 16.57 -6.58
N SER A 127 -21.61 17.45 -6.57
CA SER A 127 -22.95 17.14 -7.08
C SER A 127 -22.91 16.70 -8.55
N PRO A 128 -23.95 16.04 -9.07
CA PRO A 128 -23.99 15.58 -10.46
C PRO A 128 -23.83 16.72 -11.49
N ASP A 129 -24.31 17.92 -11.17
CA ASP A 129 -24.14 19.15 -11.96
C ASP A 129 -22.78 19.83 -11.75
N GLY A 130 -21.98 19.38 -10.79
CA GLY A 130 -20.68 19.94 -10.43
C GLY A 130 -20.72 21.31 -9.74
N GLN A 131 -21.91 21.80 -9.37
CA GLN A 131 -22.10 23.15 -8.86
C GLN A 131 -22.01 23.27 -7.34
N ARG A 132 -22.06 22.16 -6.60
CA ARG A 132 -22.00 22.18 -5.13
C ARG A 132 -21.19 21.01 -4.57
N TRP A 133 -20.65 21.23 -3.38
CA TRP A 133 -20.11 20.14 -2.57
C TRP A 133 -21.25 19.42 -1.84
N VAL A 134 -21.26 18.09 -1.92
CA VAL A 134 -22.18 17.23 -1.19
C VAL A 134 -21.38 16.52 -0.10
N ALA A 135 -21.54 16.99 1.14
CA ALA A 135 -20.86 16.42 2.30
C ALA A 135 -21.54 15.12 2.76
N CYS A 136 -20.74 14.19 3.25
CA CYS A 136 -21.24 13.04 4.00
C CYS A 136 -21.74 13.48 5.39
N PRO A 137 -22.66 12.73 6.01
CA PRO A 137 -22.95 12.89 7.43
C PRO A 137 -21.69 12.70 8.28
N ARG A 138 -21.63 13.38 9.42
CA ARG A 138 -20.47 13.31 10.31
C ARG A 138 -20.20 11.88 10.78
N GLY A 139 -18.95 11.43 10.67
CA GLY A 139 -18.51 10.11 11.12
C GLY A 139 -19.09 8.94 10.30
N PHE A 140 -19.79 9.21 9.20
CA PHE A 140 -20.41 8.20 8.37
C PHE A 140 -20.19 8.52 6.88
N PHE A 141 -19.63 7.57 6.15
CA PHE A 141 -19.38 7.72 4.71
C PHE A 141 -20.47 7.04 3.87
N LEU A 142 -20.40 5.70 3.77
CA LEU A 142 -21.34 4.85 3.04
C LEU A 142 -21.59 3.56 3.83
N PRO A 143 -22.73 2.88 3.65
CA PRO A 143 -23.02 1.65 4.40
C PRO A 143 -22.04 0.52 4.03
N ASN A 144 -21.30 0.00 5.03
CA ASN A 144 -20.33 -1.08 4.84
C ASN A 144 -20.94 -2.34 4.20
N ARG A 145 -22.19 -2.69 4.57
CA ARG A 145 -22.90 -3.84 3.99
C ARG A 145 -23.10 -3.68 2.48
N VAL A 146 -23.59 -2.51 2.04
CA VAL A 146 -23.81 -2.23 0.62
C VAL A 146 -22.48 -2.25 -0.14
N LEU A 147 -21.44 -1.61 0.40
CA LEU A 147 -20.11 -1.65 -0.20
C LEU A 147 -19.59 -3.09 -0.34
N SER A 148 -19.78 -3.92 0.68
CA SER A 148 -19.33 -5.32 0.70
C SER A 148 -20.05 -6.16 -0.34
N GLU A 149 -21.38 -6.03 -0.45
CA GLU A 149 -22.20 -6.77 -1.40
C GLU A 149 -21.86 -6.40 -2.86
N VAL A 150 -21.76 -5.11 -3.17
CA VAL A 150 -21.41 -4.62 -4.52
C VAL A 150 -19.97 -4.99 -4.88
N PHE A 151 -19.02 -4.83 -3.94
CA PHE A 151 -17.62 -5.21 -4.14
C PHE A 151 -17.46 -6.71 -4.42
N ARG A 152 -18.10 -7.57 -3.62
CA ARG A 152 -18.12 -9.02 -3.83
C ARG A 152 -18.63 -9.37 -5.23
N GLY A 153 -19.79 -8.83 -5.61
CA GLY A 153 -20.38 -9.07 -6.92
C GLY A 153 -19.44 -8.68 -8.06
N LYS A 154 -18.88 -7.45 -8.02
CA LYS A 154 -17.97 -6.94 -9.05
C LYS A 154 -16.69 -7.75 -9.15
N LEU A 155 -16.02 -8.05 -8.03
CA LEU A 155 -14.75 -8.77 -8.10
C LEU A 155 -14.92 -10.19 -8.63
N LEU A 156 -15.96 -10.91 -8.17
CA LEU A 156 -16.23 -12.28 -8.64
C LEU A 156 -16.64 -12.29 -10.12
N ASP A 157 -17.43 -11.31 -10.57
CA ASP A 157 -17.79 -11.16 -11.98
C ASP A 157 -16.57 -10.88 -12.87
N PHE A 158 -15.69 -9.96 -12.44
CA PHE A 158 -14.43 -9.70 -13.16
C PHE A 158 -13.53 -10.92 -13.21
N ILE A 159 -13.38 -11.66 -12.11
CA ILE A 159 -12.60 -12.91 -12.08
C ILE A 159 -13.18 -13.94 -13.06
N LYS A 160 -14.50 -14.09 -13.08
CA LYS A 160 -15.20 -14.99 -14.00
C LYS A 160 -14.96 -14.60 -15.47
N GLN A 161 -15.00 -13.31 -15.79
CA GLN A 161 -14.73 -12.81 -17.14
C GLN A 161 -13.29 -13.09 -17.59
N GLU A 162 -12.30 -12.82 -16.73
CA GLU A 162 -10.88 -13.07 -17.04
C GLU A 162 -10.58 -14.57 -17.17
N HIS A 163 -11.25 -15.44 -16.41
CA HIS A 163 -11.18 -16.89 -16.59
C HIS A 163 -11.73 -17.31 -17.96
N ALA A 164 -12.94 -16.87 -18.31
CA ALA A 164 -13.55 -17.18 -19.61
C ALA A 164 -12.75 -16.63 -20.80
N ALA A 165 -12.05 -15.51 -20.62
CA ALA A 165 -11.16 -14.91 -21.62
C ALA A 165 -9.75 -15.56 -21.68
N GLY A 166 -9.48 -16.60 -20.89
CA GLY A 166 -8.18 -17.28 -20.85
C GLY A 166 -7.05 -16.44 -20.25
N GLN A 167 -7.37 -15.35 -19.55
CA GLN A 167 -6.39 -14.45 -18.92
C GLN A 167 -5.95 -14.91 -17.53
N LEU A 168 -6.59 -15.97 -17.01
CA LEU A 168 -6.19 -16.69 -15.80
C LEU A 168 -5.82 -18.14 -16.18
N PRO A 169 -4.65 -18.38 -16.82
CA PRO A 169 -4.25 -19.71 -17.23
C PRO A 169 -4.01 -20.61 -16.00
N MET A 170 -4.95 -21.50 -15.74
CA MET A 170 -4.91 -22.39 -14.59
C MET A 170 -3.93 -23.55 -14.87
N THR A 171 -2.78 -23.53 -14.19
CA THR A 171 -1.68 -24.48 -14.40
C THR A 171 -1.21 -25.08 -13.07
N GLY A 172 -0.43 -26.15 -13.13
CA GLY A 172 0.10 -26.83 -11.95
C GLY A 172 -1.03 -27.27 -11.00
N GLY A 173 -0.91 -26.92 -9.72
CA GLY A 173 -1.92 -27.24 -8.70
C GLY A 173 -3.30 -26.59 -8.91
N LEU A 174 -3.46 -25.72 -9.91
CA LEU A 174 -4.74 -25.14 -10.31
C LEU A 174 -5.34 -25.77 -11.56
N ALA A 175 -4.69 -26.74 -12.21
CA ALA A 175 -5.09 -27.27 -13.51
C ALA A 175 -6.56 -27.72 -13.57
N ASP A 176 -7.11 -28.28 -12.49
CA ASP A 176 -8.51 -28.68 -12.40
C ASP A 176 -9.50 -27.50 -12.55
N LEU A 177 -9.07 -26.29 -12.21
CA LEU A 177 -9.85 -25.06 -12.37
C LEU A 177 -9.77 -24.48 -13.79
N ALA A 178 -9.03 -25.10 -14.72
CA ALA A 178 -9.08 -24.72 -16.13
C ALA A 178 -10.46 -25.02 -16.74
N ASP A 179 -11.12 -26.09 -16.28
CA ASP A 179 -12.49 -26.42 -16.68
C ASP A 179 -13.49 -25.37 -16.16
N PRO A 180 -14.30 -24.73 -17.03
CA PRO A 180 -15.27 -23.71 -16.61
C PRO A 180 -16.30 -24.21 -15.59
N GLY A 181 -16.71 -25.48 -15.67
CA GLY A 181 -17.67 -26.07 -14.73
C GLY A 181 -17.08 -26.17 -13.33
N ARG A 182 -15.88 -26.74 -13.21
CA ARG A 182 -15.13 -26.85 -11.94
C ARG A 182 -14.77 -25.49 -11.38
N PHE A 183 -14.35 -24.55 -12.23
CA PHE A 183 -14.07 -23.18 -11.81
C PHE A 183 -15.30 -22.52 -11.18
N MET A 184 -16.47 -22.64 -11.83
CA MET A 184 -17.72 -22.10 -11.28
C MET A 184 -18.15 -22.80 -10.01
N GLN A 185 -17.98 -24.11 -9.88
CA GLN A 185 -18.23 -24.84 -8.63
C GLN A 185 -17.34 -24.34 -7.49
N TRP A 186 -16.07 -24.06 -7.78
CA TRP A 186 -15.12 -23.50 -6.81
C TRP A 186 -15.44 -22.04 -6.44
N LEU A 187 -15.84 -21.22 -7.42
CA LEU A 187 -16.14 -19.79 -7.23
C LEU A 187 -17.48 -19.56 -6.51
N SER A 188 -18.50 -20.38 -6.79
CA SER A 188 -19.88 -20.18 -6.33
C SER A 188 -20.04 -19.99 -4.82
N PRO A 189 -19.39 -20.78 -3.94
CA PRO A 189 -19.48 -20.57 -2.49
C PRO A 189 -19.03 -19.17 -2.04
N ARG A 190 -18.14 -18.49 -2.80
CA ARG A 190 -17.61 -17.17 -2.43
C ARG A 190 -18.65 -16.05 -2.61
N TYR A 191 -19.75 -16.31 -3.31
CA TYR A 191 -20.90 -15.41 -3.35
C TYR A 191 -21.68 -15.41 -2.02
N GLN A 192 -21.61 -16.50 -1.25
CA GLN A 192 -22.34 -16.67 0.01
C GLN A 192 -21.50 -16.34 1.24
N THR A 193 -20.17 -16.26 1.10
CA THR A 193 -19.30 -15.78 2.18
C THR A 193 -19.51 -14.30 2.45
N ASP A 194 -19.44 -13.91 3.73
CA ASP A 194 -19.43 -12.51 4.13
C ASP A 194 -18.08 -11.87 3.81
N TRP A 195 -18.12 -10.75 3.11
CA TRP A 195 -16.93 -9.97 2.77
C TRP A 195 -16.85 -8.76 3.70
N VAL A 196 -15.63 -8.38 4.05
CA VAL A 196 -15.40 -7.28 5.01
C VAL A 196 -14.95 -6.04 4.26
N VAL A 197 -15.84 -5.04 4.24
CA VAL A 197 -15.48 -3.64 4.02
C VAL A 197 -15.62 -2.89 5.33
N HIS A 198 -14.54 -2.27 5.77
CA HIS A 198 -14.52 -1.48 6.99
C HIS A 198 -14.30 -0.02 6.66
N THR A 199 -15.12 0.86 7.23
CA THR A 199 -14.99 2.31 7.09
C THR A 199 -14.80 2.94 8.46
N GLU A 200 -13.77 3.78 8.59
CA GLU A 200 -13.50 4.58 9.78
C GLU A 200 -13.20 6.05 9.40
N PRO A 201 -13.71 7.03 10.16
CA PRO A 201 -13.26 8.41 10.00
C PRO A 201 -11.81 8.54 10.45
N SER A 202 -11.05 9.43 9.80
CA SER A 202 -9.70 9.78 10.26
C SER A 202 -9.84 10.58 11.56
N ASN A 203 -9.35 10.02 12.67
CA ASN A 203 -9.50 10.61 14.00
C ASN A 203 -9.09 12.10 14.03
N ASP A 204 -9.87 12.90 14.77
CA ASP A 204 -9.64 14.30 15.17
C ASP A 204 -9.90 15.41 14.14
N ARG A 205 -10.62 15.14 13.03
CA ARG A 205 -11.01 16.16 12.03
C ARG A 205 -9.83 16.89 11.36
N ASP A 206 -8.60 16.47 11.62
CA ASP A 206 -7.39 17.05 11.04
C ASP A 206 -7.06 16.32 9.72
N PRO A 207 -7.18 16.99 8.56
CA PRO A 207 -6.79 16.41 7.28
C PRO A 207 -5.32 15.95 7.26
N GLN A 208 -4.44 16.52 8.10
CA GLN A 208 -3.06 16.05 8.26
C GLN A 208 -2.98 14.65 8.87
N GLN A 209 -3.93 14.26 9.71
CA GLN A 209 -3.98 12.92 10.28
C GLN A 209 -4.31 11.87 9.20
N ALA A 210 -5.12 12.24 8.19
CA ALA A 210 -5.33 11.41 7.01
C ALA A 210 -4.02 11.21 6.21
N LEU A 211 -3.12 12.19 6.18
CA LEU A 211 -1.78 12.02 5.61
C LEU A 211 -0.89 11.12 6.46
N LYS A 212 -0.92 11.24 7.79
CA LYS A 212 -0.17 10.32 8.68
C LYS A 212 -0.65 8.90 8.47
N TYR A 213 -1.94 8.70 8.22
CA TYR A 213 -2.46 7.42 7.77
C TYR A 213 -1.88 7.05 6.40
N LEU A 214 -2.08 7.85 5.35
CA LEU A 214 -1.52 7.62 4.01
C LEU A 214 -0.03 7.24 4.05
N ALA A 215 0.78 7.91 4.86
CA ALA A 215 2.21 7.64 5.10
C ALA A 215 2.50 6.22 5.55
N ARG A 216 1.69 5.71 6.48
CA ARG A 216 1.85 4.38 7.08
C ARG A 216 1.58 3.25 6.09
N TYR A 217 0.78 3.49 5.06
CA TYR A 217 0.33 2.45 4.12
C TYR A 217 0.96 2.60 2.73
N THR A 218 1.42 3.78 2.32
CA THR A 218 1.92 4.04 0.96
C THR A 218 3.34 3.55 0.68
N TYR A 219 4.21 3.52 1.69
CA TYR A 219 5.64 3.15 1.53
C TYR A 219 6.09 2.05 2.48
N ARG A 220 5.17 1.49 3.27
CA ARG A 220 5.49 0.38 4.16
C ARG A 220 5.73 -0.88 3.34
N VAL A 221 6.68 -1.66 3.84
CA VAL A 221 7.06 -2.98 3.37
C VAL A 221 6.36 -4.01 4.26
N ALA A 222 6.35 -5.29 3.86
CA ALA A 222 5.62 -6.32 4.58
C ALA A 222 5.97 -6.40 6.09
N ILE A 223 7.22 -6.09 6.42
CA ILE A 223 7.73 -6.01 7.80
C ILE A 223 8.70 -4.85 7.97
N SER A 224 8.56 -4.11 9.07
CA SER A 224 9.52 -3.05 9.45
C SER A 224 10.72 -3.65 10.18
N ASN A 225 11.90 -3.01 10.07
CA ASN A 225 13.12 -3.46 10.74
C ASN A 225 12.92 -3.66 12.25
N ASP A 226 12.22 -2.74 12.93
CA ASP A 226 11.96 -2.81 14.38
C ASP A 226 11.09 -4.00 14.81
N ARG A 227 10.50 -4.73 13.86
CA ARG A 227 9.74 -5.95 14.14
C ARG A 227 10.62 -7.18 14.08
N ILE A 228 11.76 -7.14 13.38
CA ILE A 228 12.73 -8.24 13.35
C ILE A 228 13.58 -8.12 14.61
N GLU A 229 13.45 -9.10 15.49
CA GLU A 229 14.10 -9.10 16.81
C GLU A 229 15.44 -9.83 16.77
N SER A 230 15.55 -10.91 15.99
CA SER A 230 16.82 -11.62 15.79
C SER A 230 16.87 -12.33 14.43
N ILE A 231 18.10 -12.48 13.93
CA ILE A 231 18.46 -13.35 12.80
C ILE A 231 19.68 -14.14 13.27
N ASP A 232 19.50 -15.41 13.61
CA ASP A 232 20.57 -16.28 14.14
C ASP A 232 20.37 -17.72 13.68
N ARG A 233 21.46 -18.44 13.41
CA ARG A 233 21.45 -19.87 13.04
C ARG A 233 20.40 -20.26 11.98
N GLY A 234 20.23 -19.42 10.95
CA GLY A 234 19.27 -19.68 9.87
C GLY A 234 17.79 -19.51 10.28
N GLN A 235 17.51 -18.86 11.41
CA GLN A 235 16.17 -18.54 11.89
C GLN A 235 15.98 -17.03 11.96
N VAL A 236 14.75 -16.58 11.75
CA VAL A 236 14.33 -15.19 11.86
C VAL A 236 13.20 -15.10 12.88
N THR A 237 13.43 -14.37 13.97
CA THR A 237 12.40 -14.08 14.97
C THR A 237 11.88 -12.66 14.78
N PHE A 238 10.56 -12.52 14.72
CA PHE A 238 9.92 -11.22 14.64
C PHE A 238 8.64 -11.13 15.45
N ARG A 239 8.32 -9.91 15.90
CA ARG A 239 7.08 -9.62 16.61
C ARG A 239 5.95 -9.26 15.66
N TYR A 240 4.74 -9.71 15.98
CA TYR A 240 3.51 -9.44 15.25
C TYR A 240 2.37 -9.12 16.21
N LYS A 241 1.40 -8.34 15.75
CA LYS A 241 0.19 -8.02 16.52
C LYS A 241 -0.88 -9.07 16.22
N ASP A 242 -1.30 -9.81 17.24
CA ASP A 242 -2.29 -10.89 17.13
C ASP A 242 -3.71 -10.30 17.27
N TYR A 243 -4.26 -9.79 16.17
CA TYR A 243 -5.59 -9.17 16.17
C TYR A 243 -6.71 -10.14 16.54
N ALA A 244 -6.55 -11.44 16.22
CA ALA A 244 -7.49 -12.48 16.64
C ALA A 244 -7.54 -12.66 18.16
N ARG A 245 -6.47 -12.26 18.87
CA ARG A 245 -6.35 -12.33 20.34
C ARG A 245 -6.22 -10.95 20.98
N GLY A 246 -7.10 -10.03 20.58
CA GLY A 246 -7.20 -8.69 21.19
C GLY A 246 -6.03 -7.75 20.85
N GLY A 247 -5.26 -8.04 19.81
CA GLY A 247 -4.19 -7.17 19.33
C GLY A 247 -2.95 -7.16 20.21
N ARG A 248 -2.69 -8.22 20.97
CA ARG A 248 -1.46 -8.34 21.79
C ARG A 248 -0.24 -8.59 20.91
N TRP A 249 0.91 -8.06 21.32
CA TRP A 249 2.18 -8.38 20.67
C TRP A 249 2.62 -9.80 21.01
N ARG A 250 3.01 -10.56 19.99
CA ARG A 250 3.55 -11.92 20.10
C ARG A 250 4.77 -12.07 19.22
N ARG A 251 5.57 -13.11 19.45
CA ARG A 251 6.74 -13.45 18.63
C ARG A 251 6.45 -14.67 17.76
N MET A 252 7.08 -14.70 16.60
CA MET A 252 7.12 -15.82 15.68
C MET A 252 8.56 -16.04 15.24
N THR A 253 8.99 -17.29 15.21
CA THR A 253 10.29 -17.70 14.67
C THR A 253 10.04 -18.59 13.46
N LEU A 254 10.69 -18.28 12.34
CA LEU A 254 10.63 -19.04 11.11
C LEU A 254 12.05 -19.36 10.64
N SER A 255 12.22 -20.43 9.84
CA SER A 255 13.46 -20.59 9.09
C SER A 255 13.65 -19.39 8.15
N ALA A 256 14.90 -19.05 7.85
CA ALA A 256 15.22 -17.98 6.92
C ALA A 256 14.55 -18.19 5.55
N GLU A 257 14.48 -19.44 5.08
CA GLU A 257 13.79 -19.82 3.84
C GLU A 257 12.29 -19.52 3.89
N GLU A 258 11.59 -19.94 4.95
CA GLU A 258 10.15 -19.70 5.09
C GLU A 258 9.85 -18.20 5.25
N PHE A 259 10.70 -17.48 5.98
CA PHE A 259 10.63 -16.02 6.08
C PHE A 259 10.76 -15.35 4.71
N LEU A 260 11.77 -15.76 3.92
CA LEU A 260 11.98 -15.25 2.57
C LEU A 260 10.82 -15.61 1.64
N ARG A 261 10.32 -16.86 1.67
CA ARG A 261 9.16 -17.31 0.89
C ARG A 261 7.93 -16.45 1.19
N ARG A 262 7.66 -16.14 2.46
CA ARG A 262 6.57 -15.23 2.85
C ARG A 262 6.81 -13.81 2.37
N PHE A 263 8.00 -13.28 2.62
CA PHE A 263 8.36 -11.92 2.22
C PHE A 263 8.22 -11.71 0.70
N LEU A 264 8.69 -12.67 -0.11
CA LEU A 264 8.69 -12.58 -1.56
C LEU A 264 7.28 -12.60 -2.16
N GLN A 265 6.27 -13.17 -1.49
CA GLN A 265 4.87 -13.08 -1.92
C GLN A 265 4.35 -11.63 -1.96
N HIS A 266 5.04 -10.71 -1.28
CA HIS A 266 4.65 -9.30 -1.21
C HIS A 266 5.44 -8.42 -2.18
N VAL A 267 6.41 -8.99 -2.91
CA VAL A 267 7.10 -8.31 -4.00
C VAL A 267 6.14 -8.23 -5.18
N LEU A 268 5.66 -7.02 -5.46
CA LEU A 268 4.70 -6.81 -6.53
C LEU A 268 5.34 -6.99 -7.91
N PRO A 269 4.58 -7.41 -8.95
CA PRO A 269 5.10 -7.52 -10.31
C PRO A 269 5.76 -6.23 -10.81
N THR A 270 6.74 -6.38 -11.70
CA THR A 270 7.45 -5.25 -12.32
C THR A 270 6.45 -4.31 -13.02
N GLY A 271 6.64 -3.01 -12.82
CA GLY A 271 5.76 -1.97 -13.37
C GLY A 271 4.37 -1.87 -12.71
N PHE A 272 4.04 -2.73 -11.75
CA PHE A 272 2.73 -2.67 -11.10
C PHE A 272 2.61 -1.44 -10.19
N VAL A 273 1.58 -0.63 -10.44
CA VAL A 273 1.30 0.61 -9.69
C VAL A 273 0.50 0.28 -8.43
N ARG A 274 1.18 0.35 -7.27
CA ARG A 274 0.62 0.07 -5.93
C ARG A 274 -0.33 1.15 -5.40
N ILE A 275 -0.17 2.40 -5.83
CA ILE A 275 -0.97 3.53 -5.35
C ILE A 275 -1.70 4.13 -6.55
N ARG A 276 -3.03 4.15 -6.51
CA ARG A 276 -3.87 4.61 -7.62
C ARG A 276 -4.85 5.67 -7.14
N ALA A 277 -4.97 6.76 -7.88
CA ALA A 277 -5.98 7.77 -7.63
C ALA A 277 -7.20 7.53 -8.52
N PHE A 278 -8.39 7.88 -8.05
CA PHE A 278 -9.63 7.76 -8.80
C PHE A 278 -10.59 8.92 -8.53
N GLY A 279 -11.68 8.96 -9.30
CA GLY A 279 -12.68 10.02 -9.19
C GLY A 279 -12.04 11.39 -9.41
N PHE A 280 -12.49 12.43 -8.71
CA PHE A 280 -11.93 13.77 -8.87
C PHE A 280 -10.44 13.90 -8.54
N LEU A 281 -9.84 12.91 -7.84
CA LEU A 281 -8.39 12.85 -7.60
C LEU A 281 -7.61 12.15 -8.73
N ALA A 282 -8.23 11.71 -9.82
CA ALA A 282 -7.51 11.15 -10.96
C ALA A 282 -6.56 12.18 -11.59
N ASN A 283 -5.33 11.75 -11.94
CA ASN A 283 -4.23 12.65 -12.31
C ASN A 283 -4.58 13.65 -13.44
N ARG A 284 -5.41 13.25 -14.42
CA ARG A 284 -5.72 14.06 -15.61
C ARG A 284 -6.40 15.39 -15.27
N HIS A 285 -7.27 15.41 -14.27
CA HIS A 285 -8.10 16.58 -13.92
C HIS A 285 -8.04 16.92 -12.43
N ARG A 286 -7.10 16.34 -11.68
CA ARG A 286 -6.98 16.53 -10.23
C ARG A 286 -6.87 18.00 -9.85
N ALA A 287 -5.96 18.73 -10.49
CA ALA A 287 -5.70 20.12 -10.14
C ALA A 287 -6.95 20.99 -10.34
N GLU A 288 -7.58 20.90 -11.51
CA GLU A 288 -8.83 21.61 -11.83
C GLU A 288 -9.95 21.29 -10.84
N LYS A 289 -10.17 20.01 -10.54
CA LYS A 289 -11.24 19.60 -9.61
C LYS A 289 -10.97 20.02 -8.18
N LEU A 290 -9.72 19.96 -7.70
CA LEU A 290 -9.38 20.44 -6.37
C LEU A 290 -9.59 21.95 -6.23
N MET A 291 -9.20 22.73 -7.25
CA MET A 291 -9.46 24.18 -7.27
C MET A 291 -10.96 24.48 -7.26
N LEU A 292 -11.76 23.77 -8.06
CA LEU A 292 -13.21 23.90 -8.04
C LEU A 292 -13.79 23.58 -6.64
N ILE A 293 -13.41 22.45 -6.05
CA ILE A 293 -13.94 22.03 -4.75
C ILE A 293 -13.58 23.03 -3.66
N ARG A 294 -12.35 23.58 -3.65
CA ARG A 294 -11.96 24.62 -2.69
C ARG A 294 -12.83 25.87 -2.78
N ARG A 295 -13.10 26.34 -4.00
CA ARG A 295 -14.03 27.47 -4.23
C ARG A 295 -15.43 27.15 -3.70
N LEU A 296 -15.96 25.96 -3.99
CA LEU A 296 -17.28 25.52 -3.52
C LEU A 296 -17.37 25.37 -2.00
N LEU A 297 -16.25 25.07 -1.33
CA LEU A 297 -16.16 24.99 0.12
C LEU A 297 -15.96 26.36 0.80
N GLY A 298 -15.85 27.45 0.03
CA GLY A 298 -15.53 28.77 0.57
C GLY A 298 -14.12 28.84 1.19
N ALA A 299 -13.26 27.88 0.87
CA ALA A 299 -11.89 27.85 1.35
C ALA A 299 -11.08 28.88 0.55
N SER A 300 -10.84 30.05 1.15
CA SER A 300 -9.92 31.05 0.59
C SER A 300 -8.54 30.42 0.35
N GLU A 301 -7.86 30.87 -0.70
CA GLU A 301 -6.47 30.49 -1.04
C GLU A 301 -5.48 30.72 0.12
N LEU A 302 -5.88 31.48 1.15
CA LEU A 302 -5.13 31.80 2.38
C LEU A 302 -4.72 30.58 3.25
N ALA A 303 -5.22 29.36 2.98
CA ALA A 303 -4.71 28.16 3.65
C ALA A 303 -3.36 27.65 3.08
N ALA A 304 -2.91 28.18 1.94
CA ALA A 304 -1.66 27.77 1.29
C ALA A 304 -0.40 28.18 2.07
N GLU A 305 -0.44 29.27 2.84
CA GLU A 305 0.75 29.80 3.54
C GLU A 305 1.13 29.04 4.82
N SER A 306 0.18 28.33 5.45
CA SER A 306 0.44 27.60 6.72
C SER A 306 1.00 26.18 6.54
N ALA A 307 1.23 25.75 5.30
CA ALA A 307 1.62 24.38 4.96
C ALA A 307 3.02 24.25 4.36
N VAL A 308 3.93 25.19 4.62
CA VAL A 308 5.36 24.91 4.43
C VAL A 308 5.78 23.92 5.52
N ALA A 309 5.53 22.64 5.27
CA ALA A 309 6.21 21.59 6.00
C ALA A 309 7.71 21.86 5.84
N PRO A 310 8.54 21.69 6.90
CA PRO A 310 9.98 21.75 6.72
C PRO A 310 10.29 20.78 5.58
N ILE A 311 10.96 21.28 4.53
CA ILE A 311 11.60 20.42 3.55
C ILE A 311 12.51 19.54 4.40
N MET A 312 12.10 18.29 4.61
CA MET A 312 12.94 17.34 5.32
C MET A 312 14.20 17.24 4.49
N ASP A 313 15.26 17.80 5.05
CA ASP A 313 16.58 17.70 4.52
C ASP A 313 16.97 16.22 4.50
N ASP A 314 16.91 15.61 3.32
CA ASP A 314 17.20 14.19 3.12
C ASP A 314 18.73 13.92 3.19
N ARG A 315 19.52 14.93 3.58
CA ARG A 315 20.94 14.77 3.90
C ARG A 315 21.09 13.82 5.09
N PRO A 316 21.99 12.83 5.00
CA PRO A 316 22.24 11.94 6.12
C PRO A 316 22.82 12.72 7.31
N CYS A 317 22.24 12.54 8.49
CA CYS A 317 22.80 13.00 9.76
C CYS A 317 23.88 12.04 10.28
N CYS A 318 24.83 12.56 11.06
CA CYS A 318 25.79 11.75 11.77
C CYS A 318 25.09 10.89 12.85
N PRO A 319 25.29 9.56 12.89
CA PRO A 319 24.69 8.71 13.92
C PRO A 319 25.26 8.94 15.32
N HIS A 320 26.39 9.65 15.44
CA HIS A 320 27.03 9.94 16.72
C HIS A 320 26.49 11.23 17.37
N CYS A 321 26.26 12.28 16.58
CA CYS A 321 25.88 13.61 17.10
C CYS A 321 24.60 14.20 16.48
N ALA A 322 23.93 13.47 15.58
CA ALA A 322 22.71 13.88 14.86
C ALA A 322 22.83 15.11 13.94
N GLU A 323 24.00 15.73 13.84
CA GLU A 323 24.24 16.87 12.95
C GLU A 323 24.28 16.48 11.46
N PRO A 324 23.74 17.30 10.54
CA PRO A 324 23.72 17.03 9.09
C PRO A 324 25.05 17.37 8.38
N ALA A 325 26.11 17.68 9.13
CA ALA A 325 27.42 18.09 8.62
C ALA A 325 28.29 16.89 8.21
N LEU A 326 27.87 16.14 7.19
CA LEU A 326 28.61 15.00 6.65
C LEU A 326 29.29 15.36 5.31
N ARG A 327 30.63 15.31 5.27
CA ARG A 327 31.43 15.47 4.05
C ARG A 327 31.83 14.11 3.48
N LEU A 328 31.52 13.85 2.21
CA LEU A 328 31.86 12.58 1.57
C LEU A 328 33.39 12.44 1.42
N LEU A 329 33.95 11.35 1.95
CA LEU A 329 35.37 10.99 1.80
C LEU A 329 35.59 9.99 0.66
N GLY A 330 34.62 9.13 0.38
CA GLY A 330 34.73 8.13 -0.68
C GLY A 330 33.51 7.24 -0.80
N GLU A 331 33.43 6.48 -1.89
CA GLU A 331 32.38 5.50 -2.11
C GLU A 331 32.91 4.19 -2.69
N THR A 332 32.29 3.08 -2.30
CA THR A 332 32.48 1.78 -2.91
C THR A 332 31.29 1.47 -3.81
N ALA A 333 31.57 0.92 -4.99
CA ALA A 333 30.53 0.56 -5.94
C ALA A 333 29.64 -0.57 -5.39
N ARG A 334 28.40 -0.65 -5.88
CA ARG A 334 27.52 -1.79 -5.59
C ARG A 334 28.13 -3.04 -6.27
N PRO A 335 28.46 -4.10 -5.52
CA PRO A 335 28.92 -5.34 -6.14
C PRO A 335 27.77 -5.97 -6.96
N SER A 336 28.12 -6.63 -8.06
CA SER A 336 27.14 -7.40 -8.85
C SER A 336 26.53 -8.53 -8.01
N VAL A 337 25.33 -8.98 -8.38
CA VAL A 337 24.69 -10.13 -7.71
C VAL A 337 25.61 -11.35 -7.78
N GLN A 338 26.21 -11.58 -8.94
CA GLN A 338 27.18 -12.65 -9.15
C GLN A 338 28.35 -12.57 -8.17
N ARG A 339 29.00 -11.41 -8.04
CA ARG A 339 30.12 -11.23 -7.10
C ARG A 339 29.70 -11.41 -5.65
N LEU A 340 28.46 -11.04 -5.29
CA LEU A 340 27.91 -11.30 -3.95
C LEU A 340 27.69 -12.80 -3.72
N VAL A 341 27.14 -13.52 -4.70
CA VAL A 341 26.92 -14.97 -4.61
C VAL A 341 28.26 -15.70 -4.46
N GLU A 342 29.24 -15.39 -5.32
CA GLU A 342 30.58 -15.98 -5.30
C GLU A 342 31.35 -15.71 -3.99
N SER A 343 31.15 -14.54 -3.37
CA SER A 343 31.81 -14.20 -2.11
C SER A 343 31.09 -14.71 -0.86
N THR A 344 29.80 -15.02 -0.95
CA THR A 344 28.97 -15.45 0.19
C THR A 344 28.84 -16.97 0.25
N TYR A 345 28.74 -17.63 -0.90
CA TYR A 345 28.60 -19.08 -0.99
C TYR A 345 29.88 -19.68 -1.56
N PRO A 346 30.59 -20.55 -0.82
CA PRO A 346 31.71 -21.29 -1.39
C PRO A 346 31.19 -22.14 -2.56
N ALA A 347 31.98 -22.24 -3.63
CA ALA A 347 31.63 -22.86 -4.92
C ALA A 347 31.02 -24.27 -4.84
N LYS A 348 31.14 -24.97 -3.70
CA LYS A 348 30.65 -26.34 -3.47
C LYS A 348 29.13 -26.49 -3.27
N ILE A 349 28.34 -25.42 -3.18
CA ILE A 349 26.88 -25.53 -2.95
C ILE A 349 26.06 -25.49 -4.26
N LEU A 350 26.67 -25.10 -5.39
CA LEU A 350 25.96 -24.98 -6.68
C LEU A 350 26.02 -26.24 -7.56
N ASP A 351 26.71 -27.29 -7.12
CA ASP A 351 26.94 -28.54 -7.88
C ASP A 351 26.11 -29.76 -7.39
N SER A 352 25.10 -29.57 -6.53
CA SER A 352 24.13 -30.64 -6.25
C SER A 352 22.87 -30.41 -7.08
N SER A 353 22.79 -31.20 -8.14
CA SER A 353 21.77 -31.30 -9.19
C SER A 353 20.33 -31.42 -8.69
#